data_AF-A0A8T0Z6H3-F1
#
_entry.id   AF-A0A8T0Z6H3-F1
#
_cell.length_a   1.000
_cell.length_b   1.000
_cell.length_c   1.000
_cell.angle_alpha   90.00
_cell.angle_beta   90.00
_cell.angle_gamma   90.00
#
_symmetry.space_group_name_H-M   'P 1'
#
loop_
_entity.id
_entity.type
_entity.pdbx_description
1 polymer ?
#
loop_
_entity_poly.entity_id
_entity_poly.type
_entity_poly.pdbx_seq_one_letter_code
_entity_poly.pdbx_strand_id
1 'polypeptide(L)'
;MDDTFYTEALQKVNKVDNLDRKTGQFTLNGTDWAYVIDPSSTGHMIVFMDVTAQQGILTNLIYTFAIVGLIMLIVIYFLSRYFANRSITPVKEAFEKQKQFIADASHELKTPLAIINTNTDVLLANREDTIENQAKWLLYIKSETERMSGLTNDLLYLTQIDDSRSSMIHAKFNMSDAVETIILTMEA
;
A
#
# COMPACT_ATOMS: atom_id res chain seq x y z
N MET A 1 15.37 -56.23 29.02
CA MET A 1 13.89 -56.30 28.94
C MET A 1 13.51 -57.44 29.84
N ASP A 2 12.75 -57.15 30.90
CA ASP A 2 12.47 -58.10 31.98
C ASP A 2 11.09 -58.74 31.78
N ASP A 3 10.85 -59.93 32.32
CA ASP A 3 9.58 -60.68 32.18
C ASP A 3 8.34 -59.90 32.67
N THR A 4 8.56 -58.94 33.58
CA THR A 4 7.56 -58.00 34.08
C THR A 4 7.07 -57.04 32.99
N PHE A 5 7.96 -56.55 32.11
CA PHE A 5 7.62 -55.67 31.00
C PHE A 5 6.68 -56.34 30.01
N TYR A 6 6.98 -57.58 29.62
CA TYR A 6 6.14 -58.34 28.69
C TYR A 6 4.74 -58.57 29.25
N THR A 7 4.62 -58.85 30.54
CA THR A 7 3.34 -59.09 31.21
C THR A 7 2.49 -57.81 31.24
N GLU A 8 3.09 -56.66 31.58
CA GLU A 8 2.40 -55.36 31.59
C GLU A 8 2.02 -54.87 30.19
N ALA A 9 2.91 -55.06 29.21
CA ALA A 9 2.67 -54.72 27.82
C ALA A 9 1.52 -55.55 27.22
N LEU A 10 1.51 -56.87 27.47
CA LEU A 10 0.41 -57.77 27.07
C LEU A 10 -0.92 -57.37 27.73
N GLN A 11 -0.89 -56.98 29.02
CA GLN A 11 -2.10 -56.53 29.71
C GLN A 11 -2.66 -55.23 29.11
N LYS A 12 -1.81 -54.28 28.70
CA LYS A 12 -2.24 -53.04 28.04
C LYS A 12 -2.77 -53.31 26.64
N VAL A 13 -2.13 -54.18 25.86
CA VAL A 13 -2.62 -54.58 24.54
C VAL A 13 -3.98 -55.26 24.64
N ASN A 14 -4.16 -56.22 25.55
CA ASN A 14 -5.43 -56.93 25.73
C ASN A 14 -6.58 -56.04 26.25
N LYS A 15 -6.27 -54.95 26.97
CA LYS A 15 -7.29 -53.96 27.40
C LYS A 15 -7.72 -53.01 26.27
N VAL A 16 -6.88 -52.81 25.26
CA VAL A 16 -7.14 -51.97 24.09
C VAL A 16 -7.83 -52.77 22.97
N ASP A 17 -7.86 -54.10 23.10
CA ASP A 17 -8.37 -55.05 22.11
C ASP A 17 -9.92 -55.12 22.09
N ASN A 18 -10.53 -54.08 21.54
CA ASN A 18 -11.78 -54.25 20.79
C ASN A 18 -11.43 -54.84 19.41
N LEU A 19 -11.10 -56.14 19.41
CA LEU A 19 -11.25 -57.20 18.39
C LEU A 19 -11.01 -56.95 16.89
N ASP A 20 -10.43 -55.85 16.42
CA ASP A 20 -10.18 -55.67 14.97
C ASP A 20 -8.93 -54.85 14.60
N ARG A 21 -8.10 -54.45 15.57
CA ARG A 21 -6.92 -53.60 15.32
C ARG A 21 -5.60 -54.37 15.49
N LYS A 22 -5.01 -54.76 14.35
CA LYS A 22 -3.71 -55.46 14.28
C LYS A 22 -2.49 -54.60 14.67
N THR A 23 -2.66 -53.30 14.87
CA THR A 23 -1.59 -52.36 15.25
C THR A 23 -2.11 -51.33 16.26
N GLY A 24 -1.24 -50.82 17.12
CA GLY A 24 -1.61 -49.79 18.09
C GLY A 24 -0.39 -49.17 18.79
N GLN A 25 -0.63 -48.16 19.62
CA GLN A 25 0.39 -47.51 20.44
C GLN A 25 -0.09 -47.41 21.89
N PHE A 26 0.83 -47.54 22.84
CA PHE A 26 0.56 -47.30 24.26
C PHE A 26 1.77 -46.69 24.93
N THR A 27 1.52 -45.88 25.95
CA THR A 27 2.58 -45.29 26.78
C THR A 27 2.77 -46.15 28.02
N LEU A 28 4.02 -46.51 28.33
CA LEU A 28 4.41 -47.23 29.56
C LEU A 28 5.65 -46.56 30.14
N ASN A 29 5.60 -46.18 31.41
CA ASN A 29 6.72 -45.57 32.16
C ASN A 29 7.39 -44.37 31.45
N GLY A 30 6.60 -43.54 30.75
CA GLY A 30 7.11 -42.36 30.02
C GLY A 30 7.74 -42.66 28.66
N THR A 31 7.69 -43.91 28.21
CA THR A 31 8.11 -44.35 26.88
C THR A 31 6.89 -44.77 26.05
N ASP A 32 6.87 -44.35 24.79
CA ASP A 32 5.82 -44.67 23.84
C ASP A 32 6.21 -45.90 23.04
N TRP A 33 5.37 -46.93 23.12
CA TRP A 33 5.57 -48.20 22.47
C TRP A 33 4.52 -48.40 21.38
N ALA A 34 4.95 -48.81 20.20
CA ALA A 34 4.07 -49.31 19.14
C ALA A 34 4.06 -50.85 19.20
N TYR A 35 2.90 -51.45 18.97
CA TYR A 35 2.76 -52.90 18.86
C TYR A 35 2.09 -53.31 17.56
N VAL A 36 2.51 -54.46 17.03
CA VAL A 36 1.91 -55.13 15.88
C VAL A 36 1.68 -56.59 16.23
N ILE A 37 0.49 -57.10 15.87
CA ILE A 37 0.09 -58.49 16.06
C ILE A 37 -0.03 -59.13 14.67
N ASP A 38 0.85 -60.08 14.37
CA ASP A 38 0.82 -60.81 13.10
C ASP A 38 0.51 -62.31 13.36
N PRO A 39 -0.54 -62.88 12.74
CA PRO A 39 -0.81 -64.31 12.85
C PRO A 39 0.22 -65.10 12.04
N SER A 40 1.08 -65.85 12.72
CA SER A 40 2.00 -66.80 12.09
C SER A 40 1.42 -68.22 12.17
N SER A 41 1.85 -69.13 11.29
CA SER A 41 1.30 -70.49 11.15
C SER A 41 1.36 -71.38 12.41
N THR A 42 2.03 -70.93 13.46
CA THR A 42 2.19 -71.63 14.74
C THR A 42 1.75 -70.82 15.97
N GLY A 43 1.15 -69.62 15.80
CA GLY A 43 0.66 -68.80 16.91
C GLY A 43 0.55 -67.30 16.59
N HIS A 44 0.39 -66.47 17.63
CA HIS A 44 0.38 -65.02 17.50
C HIS A 44 1.77 -64.48 17.87
N MET A 45 2.40 -63.72 16.98
CA MET A 45 3.64 -62.99 17.29
C MET A 45 3.29 -61.53 17.57
N ILE A 46 3.68 -61.03 18.75
CA ILE A 46 3.47 -59.63 19.14
C ILE A 46 4.85 -58.97 19.20
N VAL A 47 5.06 -57.95 18.37
CA VAL A 47 6.29 -57.17 18.33
C VAL A 47 6.04 -55.82 18.99
N PHE A 48 6.91 -55.42 19.92
CA PHE A 48 6.90 -54.12 20.57
C PHE A 48 8.12 -53.30 20.12
N MET A 49 7.90 -52.06 19.72
CA MET A 49 8.95 -51.13 19.28
C MET A 49 8.84 -49.81 20.03
N ASP A 50 9.95 -49.34 20.59
CA ASP A 50 10.04 -48.01 21.20
C ASP A 50 10.01 -46.93 20.10
N VAL A 51 8.98 -46.10 20.12
CA VAL A 51 8.78 -44.98 19.20
C VAL A 51 8.92 -43.62 19.87
N THR A 52 9.37 -43.57 21.14
CA THR A 52 9.53 -42.34 21.93
C THR A 52 10.45 -41.33 21.24
N ALA A 53 11.59 -41.79 20.72
CA ALA A 53 12.54 -40.94 20.00
C ALA A 53 11.94 -40.35 18.72
N GLN A 54 11.11 -41.13 18.01
CA GLN A 54 10.44 -40.71 16.79
C GLN A 54 9.35 -39.66 17.07
N GLN A 55 8.59 -39.81 18.16
CA GLN A 55 7.58 -38.82 18.57
C GLN A 55 8.20 -37.51 19.07
N GLY A 56 9.31 -37.56 19.81
CA GLY A 56 10.02 -36.37 20.29
C GLY A 56 10.53 -35.48 19.16
N ILE A 57 11.07 -36.09 18.10
CA ILE A 57 11.52 -35.37 16.90
C ILE A 57 10.35 -34.70 16.18
N LEU A 58 9.22 -35.41 15.99
CA LEU A 58 8.05 -34.86 15.30
C LEU A 58 7.44 -33.68 16.07
N THR A 59 7.32 -33.82 17.38
CA THR A 59 6.81 -32.76 18.26
C THR A 59 7.71 -31.53 18.21
N ASN A 60 9.04 -31.69 18.26
CA ASN A 60 9.96 -30.57 18.17
C ASN A 60 9.92 -29.87 16.80
N LEU A 61 9.76 -30.64 15.72
CA LEU A 61 9.59 -30.10 14.36
C LEU A 61 8.29 -29.30 14.23
N ILE A 62 7.18 -29.78 14.78
CA ILE A 62 5.90 -29.05 14.79
C ILE A 62 6.05 -27.72 15.55
N TYR A 63 6.65 -27.72 16.75
CA TYR A 63 6.81 -26.49 17.53
C TYR A 63 7.75 -25.47 16.87
N THR A 64 8.89 -25.91 16.35
CA THR A 64 9.83 -25.01 15.67
C THR A 64 9.21 -24.40 14.42
N PHE A 65 8.49 -25.18 13.60
CA PHE A 65 7.75 -24.64 12.47
C PHE A 65 6.61 -23.71 12.88
N ALA A 66 5.86 -24.03 13.93
CA ALA A 66 4.80 -23.16 14.44
C ALA A 66 5.35 -21.79 14.88
N ILE A 67 6.47 -21.79 15.62
CA ILE A 67 7.11 -20.56 16.10
C ILE A 67 7.67 -19.75 14.93
N VAL A 68 8.42 -20.38 14.01
CA VAL A 68 8.99 -19.70 12.84
C VAL A 68 7.88 -19.14 11.94
N GLY A 69 6.80 -19.89 11.73
CA GLY A 69 5.63 -19.44 10.99
C GLY A 69 4.97 -18.22 11.62
N LEU A 70 4.78 -18.24 12.95
CA LEU A 70 4.25 -17.10 13.68
C LEU A 70 5.14 -15.85 13.53
N ILE A 71 6.46 -16.01 13.70
CA ILE A 71 7.42 -14.91 13.53
C ILE A 71 7.38 -14.37 12.10
N MET A 72 7.36 -15.25 11.10
CA MET A 72 7.22 -14.86 9.69
C MET A 72 5.96 -14.05 9.44
N LEU A 73 4.81 -14.47 9.97
CA LEU A 73 3.55 -13.74 9.82
C LEU A 73 3.63 -12.34 10.44
N ILE A 74 4.23 -12.23 11.62
CA ILE A 74 4.44 -10.94 12.28
C ILE A 74 5.34 -10.04 11.43
N VAL A 75 6.47 -10.56 10.94
CA VAL A 75 7.41 -9.82 10.08
C VAL A 75 6.73 -9.37 8.78
N ILE A 76 6.01 -10.26 8.11
CA ILE A 76 5.28 -9.96 6.87
C ILE A 76 4.21 -8.91 7.13
N TYR A 77 3.46 -9.00 8.23
CA TYR A 77 2.46 -7.99 8.60
C TYR A 77 3.08 -6.60 8.75
N PHE A 78 4.20 -6.48 9.47
CA PHE A 78 4.89 -5.20 9.65
C PHE A 78 5.49 -4.67 8.36
N LEU A 79 6.14 -5.52 7.57
CA LEU A 79 6.67 -5.14 6.25
C LEU A 79 5.55 -4.68 5.32
N SER A 80 4.47 -5.45 5.22
CA SER A 80 3.30 -5.11 4.41
C SER A 80 2.75 -3.74 4.79
N ARG A 81 2.55 -3.49 6.09
CA ARG A 81 2.07 -2.19 6.59
C ARG A 81 3.05 -1.05 6.28
N TYR A 82 4.35 -1.27 6.43
CA TYR A 82 5.38 -0.28 6.13
C TYR A 82 5.37 0.11 4.65
N PHE A 83 5.40 -0.89 3.75
CA PHE A 83 5.36 -0.67 2.31
C PHE A 83 4.03 -0.03 1.85
N ALA A 84 2.90 -0.49 2.37
CA ALA A 84 1.59 0.07 2.04
C ALA A 84 1.52 1.56 2.38
N ASN A 85 1.92 1.93 3.60
CA ASN A 85 1.94 3.34 4.01
C ASN A 85 2.90 4.16 3.15
N ARG A 86 4.12 3.65 2.89
CA ARG A 86 5.12 4.37 2.09
C ARG A 86 4.64 4.63 0.65
N SER A 87 3.92 3.69 0.04
CA SER A 87 3.38 3.84 -1.31
C SER A 87 2.16 4.75 -1.39
N ILE A 88 1.31 4.77 -0.35
CA ILE A 88 0.07 5.56 -0.34
C ILE A 88 0.31 7.03 0.02
N THR A 89 1.24 7.33 0.93
CA THR A 89 1.55 8.70 1.36
C THR A 89 1.79 9.68 0.19
N PRO A 90 2.71 9.41 -0.77
CA PRO A 90 2.97 10.36 -1.85
C PRO A 90 1.76 10.56 -2.77
N VAL A 91 0.96 9.51 -2.99
CA VAL A 91 -0.27 9.60 -3.80
C VAL A 91 -1.29 10.50 -3.11
N LYS A 92 -1.48 10.35 -1.80
CA LYS A 92 -2.37 11.20 -1.01
C LYS A 92 -1.91 12.66 -1.04
N GLU A 93 -0.62 12.91 -0.83
CA GLU A 93 -0.06 14.26 -0.87
C GLU A 93 -0.22 14.93 -2.24
N ALA A 94 0.04 14.18 -3.33
CA ALA A 94 -0.16 14.67 -4.69
C ALA A 94 -1.64 15.00 -4.95
N PHE A 95 -2.54 14.12 -4.52
CA PHE A 95 -3.99 14.33 -4.68
C PHE A 95 -4.50 15.55 -3.92
N GLU A 96 -4.07 15.75 -2.67
CA GLU A 96 -4.45 16.94 -1.90
C GLU A 96 -3.90 18.22 -2.53
N LYS A 97 -2.65 18.22 -3.01
CA LYS A 97 -2.07 19.35 -3.75
C LYS A 97 -2.85 19.66 -5.03
N GLN A 98 -3.23 18.65 -5.80
CA GLN A 98 -4.03 18.81 -7.00
C GLN A 98 -5.40 19.43 -6.68
N LYS A 99 -6.06 18.93 -5.62
CA LYS A 99 -7.34 19.46 -5.16
C LYS A 99 -7.25 20.92 -4.74
N GLN A 100 -6.20 21.28 -4.00
CA GLN A 100 -5.93 22.66 -3.61
C GLN A 100 -5.68 23.55 -4.84
N PHE A 101 -4.84 23.11 -5.77
CA PHE A 101 -4.59 23.83 -7.02
C PHE A 101 -5.87 24.12 -7.82
N ILE A 102 -6.75 23.12 -7.97
CA ILE A 102 -8.03 23.30 -8.65
C ILE A 102 -8.93 24.29 -7.91
N ALA A 103 -8.96 24.22 -6.58
CA ALA A 103 -9.74 25.15 -5.76
C ALA A 103 -9.23 26.58 -5.92
N ASP A 104 -7.91 26.78 -5.84
CA ASP A 104 -7.26 28.09 -5.97
C ASP A 104 -7.48 28.68 -7.36
N ALA A 105 -7.29 27.88 -8.42
CA ALA A 105 -7.58 28.30 -9.80
C ALA A 105 -9.06 28.69 -9.98
N SER A 106 -9.98 27.92 -9.38
CA SER A 106 -11.41 28.23 -9.43
C SER A 106 -11.75 29.53 -8.71
N HIS A 107 -11.10 29.81 -7.57
CA HIS A 107 -11.26 31.07 -6.85
C HIS A 107 -10.71 32.26 -7.65
N GLU A 108 -9.52 32.12 -8.21
CA GLU A 108 -8.87 33.16 -9.02
C GLU A 108 -9.62 33.48 -10.31
N LEU A 109 -10.38 32.52 -10.87
CA LEU A 109 -11.27 32.74 -12.01
C LEU A 109 -12.67 33.27 -11.63
N LYS A 110 -13.15 32.99 -10.41
CA LYS A 110 -14.48 33.47 -9.97
C LYS A 110 -14.49 34.99 -9.75
N THR A 111 -13.44 35.53 -9.16
CA THR A 111 -13.32 36.98 -8.91
C THR A 111 -13.44 37.84 -10.18
N PRO A 112 -12.63 37.61 -11.24
CA PRO A 112 -12.73 38.38 -12.47
C PRO A 112 -14.11 38.23 -13.13
N LEU A 113 -14.68 37.02 -13.10
CA LEU A 113 -16.03 36.77 -13.60
C LEU A 113 -17.11 37.56 -12.84
N ALA A 114 -17.00 37.67 -11.51
CA ALA A 114 -17.93 38.47 -10.70
C ALA A 114 -17.84 39.97 -11.02
N ILE A 115 -16.64 40.48 -11.26
CA ILE A 115 -16.40 41.87 -11.68
C ILE A 115 -17.00 42.11 -13.07
N ILE A 116 -16.78 41.20 -14.02
CA ILE A 116 -17.38 41.29 -15.37
C ILE A 116 -18.91 41.33 -15.29
N ASN A 117 -19.52 40.44 -14.50
CA ASN A 117 -20.98 40.43 -14.31
C ASN A 117 -21.48 41.74 -13.71
N THR A 118 -20.83 42.23 -12.64
CA THR A 118 -21.22 43.48 -11.98
C THR A 118 -21.13 44.68 -12.93
N ASN A 119 -20.05 44.78 -13.71
CA ASN A 119 -19.89 45.84 -14.70
C ASN A 119 -20.92 45.73 -15.83
N THR A 120 -21.28 44.51 -16.22
CA THR A 120 -22.33 44.26 -17.21
C THR A 120 -23.71 44.67 -16.66
N ASP A 121 -24.00 44.39 -15.39
CA ASP A 121 -25.24 44.83 -14.73
C ASP A 121 -25.34 46.36 -14.69
N VAL A 122 -24.24 47.06 -14.42
CA VAL A 122 -24.19 48.54 -14.47
C VAL A 122 -24.48 49.07 -15.88
N LEU A 123 -23.92 48.45 -16.93
CA LEU A 123 -24.21 48.82 -18.32
C LEU A 123 -25.69 48.57 -18.68
N LEU A 124 -26.25 47.46 -18.21
CA LEU A 124 -27.66 47.11 -18.45
C LEU A 124 -28.64 48.02 -17.67
N ALA A 125 -28.26 48.50 -16.50
CA ALA A 125 -29.07 49.43 -15.70
C ALA A 125 -29.09 50.84 -16.30
N ASN A 126 -28.02 51.27 -16.99
CA ASN A 126 -27.85 52.63 -17.53
C ASN A 126 -27.92 52.66 -19.07
N ARG A 127 -28.85 51.92 -19.68
CA ARG A 127 -28.93 51.74 -21.15
C ARG A 127 -29.08 53.02 -21.97
N GLU A 128 -29.56 54.11 -21.39
CA GLU A 128 -29.77 55.39 -22.07
C GLU A 128 -28.54 56.32 -22.03
N ASP A 129 -27.49 55.93 -21.30
CA ASP A 129 -26.24 56.69 -21.24
C ASP A 129 -25.46 56.63 -22.57
N THR A 130 -24.58 57.62 -22.78
CA THR A 130 -23.69 57.63 -23.93
C THR A 130 -22.60 56.56 -23.81
N ILE A 131 -22.10 56.09 -24.96
CA ILE A 131 -20.98 55.15 -25.01
C ILE A 131 -19.74 55.72 -24.29
N GLU A 132 -19.52 57.03 -24.37
CA GLU A 132 -18.42 57.72 -23.71
C GLU A 132 -18.51 57.62 -22.18
N ASN A 133 -19.71 57.81 -21.60
CA ASN A 133 -19.95 57.65 -20.17
C ASN A 133 -19.78 56.20 -19.70
N GLN A 134 -20.03 55.24 -20.59
CA GLN A 134 -19.95 53.81 -20.31
C GLN A 134 -18.58 53.18 -20.59
N ALA A 135 -17.67 53.91 -21.26
CA ALA A 135 -16.38 53.41 -21.70
C ALA A 135 -15.54 52.80 -20.58
N LYS A 136 -15.63 53.35 -19.36
CA LYS A 136 -14.94 52.84 -18.16
C LYS A 136 -15.32 51.39 -17.85
N TRP A 137 -16.60 51.04 -17.90
CA TRP A 137 -17.08 49.69 -17.60
C TRP A 137 -16.66 48.68 -18.67
N LEU A 138 -16.70 49.10 -19.94
CA LEU A 138 -16.21 48.29 -21.07
C LEU A 138 -14.70 48.04 -20.96
N LEU A 139 -13.91 49.04 -20.55
CA LEU A 139 -12.48 48.88 -20.32
C LEU A 139 -12.19 47.92 -19.17
N TYR A 140 -12.95 47.98 -18.06
CA TYR A 140 -12.80 47.02 -16.97
C TYR A 140 -13.18 45.60 -17.37
N ILE A 141 -14.26 45.42 -18.13
CA ILE A 141 -14.61 44.09 -18.66
C ILE A 141 -13.45 43.56 -19.52
N LYS A 142 -12.90 44.39 -20.41
CA LYS A 142 -11.78 44.01 -21.26
C LYS A 142 -10.54 43.61 -20.44
N SER A 143 -10.11 44.44 -19.47
CA SER A 143 -8.93 44.13 -18.65
C SER A 143 -9.10 42.82 -17.88
N GLU A 144 -10.32 42.55 -17.42
CA GLU A 144 -10.61 41.37 -16.63
C GLU A 144 -10.69 40.10 -17.48
N THR A 145 -11.14 40.21 -18.73
CA THR A 145 -11.02 39.12 -19.72
C THR A 145 -9.57 38.83 -20.11
N GLU A 146 -8.73 39.87 -20.24
CA GLU A 146 -7.29 39.72 -20.48
C GLU A 146 -6.59 39.03 -19.30
N ARG A 147 -6.95 39.40 -18.05
CA ARG A 147 -6.47 38.73 -16.84
C ARG A 147 -6.84 37.26 -16.81
N MET A 148 -8.09 36.91 -17.12
CA MET A 148 -8.53 35.51 -17.19
C MET A 148 -7.78 34.73 -18.28
N SER A 149 -7.55 35.34 -19.45
CA SER A 149 -6.75 34.73 -20.52
C SER A 149 -5.33 34.42 -20.06
N GLY A 150 -4.68 35.36 -19.37
CA GLY A 150 -3.37 35.14 -18.73
C GLY A 150 -3.37 33.95 -17.77
N LEU A 151 -4.31 33.92 -16.82
CA LEU A 151 -4.45 32.80 -15.88
C LEU A 151 -4.64 31.46 -16.59
N THR A 152 -5.47 31.40 -17.63
CA THR A 152 -5.66 30.14 -18.39
C THR A 152 -4.41 29.70 -19.14
N ASN A 153 -3.63 30.65 -19.66
CA ASN A 153 -2.34 30.35 -20.30
C ASN A 153 -1.32 29.84 -19.28
N ASP A 154 -1.27 30.42 -18.08
CA ASP A 154 -0.40 29.96 -17.01
C ASP A 154 -0.74 28.53 -16.57
N LEU A 155 -2.04 28.22 -16.45
CA LEU A 155 -2.51 26.85 -16.16
C LEU A 155 -2.09 25.88 -17.28
N LEU A 156 -2.26 26.25 -18.54
CA LEU A 156 -1.84 25.43 -19.69
C LEU A 156 -0.33 25.24 -19.71
N TYR A 157 0.44 26.28 -19.42
CA TYR A 157 1.90 26.24 -19.35
C TYR A 157 2.39 25.28 -18.27
N LEU A 158 1.78 25.31 -17.07
CA LEU A 158 2.09 24.35 -16.00
C LEU A 158 1.83 22.91 -16.42
N THR A 159 0.73 22.65 -17.14
CA THR A 159 0.44 21.30 -17.65
C THR A 159 1.45 20.84 -18.71
N GLN A 160 1.92 21.74 -19.58
CA GLN A 160 2.95 21.40 -20.59
C GLN A 160 4.33 21.19 -19.98
N ILE A 161 4.71 21.94 -18.94
CA ILE A 161 6.00 21.75 -18.25
C ILE A 161 6.13 20.34 -17.70
N ASP A 162 5.07 19.80 -17.09
CA ASP A 162 5.14 18.46 -16.50
C ASP A 162 5.37 17.38 -17.57
N ASP A 163 4.83 17.54 -18.79
CA ASP A 163 5.10 16.65 -19.93
C ASP A 163 6.51 16.87 -20.55
N SER A 164 6.98 18.12 -20.59
CA SER A 164 8.24 18.50 -21.26
C SER A 164 9.50 18.39 -20.40
N ARG A 165 9.40 17.94 -19.13
CA ARG A 165 10.59 17.56 -18.33
C ARG A 165 11.49 16.52 -19.02
N SER A 166 10.97 15.77 -19.99
CA SER A 166 11.75 14.79 -20.76
C SER A 166 12.63 15.40 -21.86
N SER A 167 12.48 16.68 -22.22
CA SER A 167 13.17 17.33 -23.36
C SER A 167 14.06 18.53 -22.98
N MET A 168 14.40 18.72 -21.70
CA MET A 168 15.29 19.81 -21.28
C MET A 168 16.71 19.67 -21.85
N ILE A 169 17.11 20.60 -22.71
CA ILE A 169 18.47 20.70 -23.27
C ILE A 169 19.38 21.38 -22.25
N HIS A 170 20.41 20.66 -21.80
CA HIS A 170 21.44 21.22 -20.92
C HIS A 170 22.62 21.68 -21.77
N ALA A 171 22.99 22.95 -21.64
CA ALA A 171 24.14 23.54 -22.29
C ALA A 171 24.99 24.32 -21.28
N LYS A 172 26.31 24.40 -21.51
CA LYS A 172 27.16 25.32 -20.76
C LYS A 172 26.90 26.73 -21.27
N PHE A 173 26.58 27.65 -20.37
CA PHE A 173 26.41 29.07 -20.67
C PHE A 173 27.01 29.92 -19.55
N ASN A 174 27.35 31.17 -19.86
CA ASN A 174 27.85 32.13 -18.89
C ASN A 174 26.67 32.81 -18.18
N MET A 175 26.57 32.62 -16.87
CA MET A 175 25.53 33.25 -16.06
C MET A 175 25.67 34.77 -16.00
N SER A 176 26.89 35.31 -15.98
CA SER A 176 27.13 36.75 -15.92
C SER A 176 26.56 37.44 -17.16
N ASP A 177 26.88 36.92 -18.35
CA ASP A 177 26.41 37.49 -19.62
C ASP A 177 24.88 37.38 -19.75
N ALA A 178 24.29 36.26 -19.31
CA ALA A 178 22.85 36.07 -19.35
C ALA A 178 22.11 37.07 -18.46
N VAL A 179 22.62 37.31 -17.24
CA VAL A 179 22.03 38.27 -16.30
C VAL A 179 22.20 39.71 -16.79
N GLU A 180 23.40 40.07 -17.29
CA GLU A 180 23.67 41.39 -17.85
C GLU A 180 22.74 41.70 -19.03
N THR A 181 22.52 40.73 -19.92
CA THR A 181 21.59 40.88 -21.06
C THR A 181 20.16 41.20 -20.61
N ILE A 182 19.67 40.50 -19.58
CA ILE A 182 18.32 40.74 -19.06
C ILE A 182 18.21 42.13 -18.43
N ILE A 183 19.19 42.52 -17.61
CA ILE A 183 19.20 43.82 -16.94
C ILE A 183 19.19 44.96 -17.97
N LEU A 184 20.04 44.88 -19.00
CA LEU A 184 20.09 45.88 -20.06
C LEU A 184 18.79 45.97 -20.87
N THR A 185 18.05 44.86 -21.01
CA THR A 185 16.76 44.84 -21.71
C THR A 185 15.63 45.48 -20.88
N MET A 186 15.74 45.50 -19.56
CA MET A 186 14.73 46.13 -18.69
C MET A 186 14.96 47.62 -18.45
N GLU A 187 16.16 48.16 -18.74
CA GLU A 187 16.45 49.60 -18.69
C GLU A 187 16.03 50.37 -19.95
N ALA A 188 15.71 49.65 -21.03
CA ALA A 188 15.26 50.21 -22.31
C ALA A 188 13.73 50.33 -22.40
#